data_AF-A0A7C2W1R3-F1
#
_entry.id   AF-A0A7C2W1R3-F1
#
_cell.length_a   1.000
_cell.length_b   1.000
_cell.length_c   1.000
_cell.angle_alpha   90.00
_cell.angle_beta   90.00
_cell.angle_gamma   90.00
#
_symmetry.space_group_name_H-M   'P 1'
#
loop_
_entity.id
_entity.type
_entity.pdbx_description
1 polymer ?
#
loop_
_entity_poly.entity_id
_entity_poly.type
_entity_poly.pdbx_seq_one_letter_code
_entity_poly.pdbx_strand_id
1 'polypeptide(L)'
;MRPGKGEAYNLPCALEVKRGIPDLKVILVGGMRSVEVAERVLEEGIDAVAFSRPLIAEPQLPKRWEKGDHSPSKCLSCNLCFTIKEPVACRGLNP
;
A
#
# COMPACT_ATOMS: atom_id res chain seq x y z
N MET A 1 2.67 -4.14 -11.44
CA MET A 1 2.00 -4.57 -10.20
C MET A 1 0.50 -4.51 -10.44
N ARG A 2 -0.25 -5.58 -10.13
CA ARG A 2 -1.71 -5.61 -10.30
C ARG A 2 -2.36 -5.79 -8.93
N PRO A 3 -3.57 -5.27 -8.71
CA PRO A 3 -4.34 -5.58 -7.51
C PRO A 3 -4.33 -7.08 -7.19
N GLY A 4 -3.97 -7.44 -5.96
CA GLY A 4 -3.89 -8.83 -5.49
C GLY A 4 -2.73 -9.67 -6.05
N LYS A 5 -1.94 -9.17 -7.01
CA LYS A 5 -0.80 -9.90 -7.60
C LYS A 5 0.50 -9.09 -7.57
N GLY A 6 1.46 -9.58 -6.81
CA GLY A 6 2.76 -8.93 -6.60
C GLY A 6 2.72 -7.74 -5.63
N GLU A 7 1.69 -7.69 -4.79
CA GLU A 7 1.61 -6.79 -3.64
C GLU A 7 2.32 -7.38 -2.42
N ALA A 8 2.57 -6.55 -1.41
CA ALA A 8 3.32 -6.90 -0.20
C ALA A 8 4.72 -7.47 -0.51
N TYR A 9 5.37 -6.98 -1.57
CA TYR A 9 6.65 -7.55 -2.05
C TYR A 9 7.80 -7.44 -1.04
N ASN A 10 7.70 -6.54 -0.05
CA ASN A 10 8.68 -6.41 1.03
C ASN A 10 8.36 -7.28 2.26
N LEU A 11 7.23 -7.99 2.27
CA LEU A 11 6.78 -8.78 3.42
C LEU A 11 7.79 -9.85 3.87
N PRO A 12 8.41 -10.64 2.97
CA PRO A 12 9.42 -11.62 3.39
C PRO A 12 10.57 -10.96 4.16
N CYS A 13 11.10 -9.85 3.66
CA CYS A 13 12.18 -9.11 4.33
C CYS A 13 11.73 -8.56 5.69
N ALA A 14 10.51 -8.06 5.80
CA ALA A 14 9.97 -7.54 7.05
C ALA A 14 9.79 -8.62 8.12
N LEU A 15 9.36 -9.82 7.72
CA LEU A 15 9.26 -10.97 8.62
C LEU A 15 10.62 -11.45 9.11
N GLU A 16 11.66 -11.42 8.26
CA GLU A 16 13.04 -11.71 8.70
C GLU A 16 13.53 -10.69 9.74
N VAL A 17 13.24 -9.40 9.55
CA VAL A 17 13.57 -8.35 10.54
C VAL A 17 12.89 -8.63 11.87
N LYS A 18 11.58 -8.94 11.87
CA LYS A 18 10.86 -9.25 13.11
C LYS A 18 11.34 -10.55 13.76
N ARG A 19 11.77 -11.55 12.99
CA ARG A 19 12.37 -12.76 13.54
C ARG A 19 13.67 -12.45 14.31
N GLY A 20 14.48 -11.53 13.80
CA GLY A 20 15.70 -11.08 14.48
C GLY A 20 15.45 -10.16 15.66
N ILE A 21 14.39 -9.34 15.62
CA ILE A 21 14.04 -8.37 16.66
C ILE A 21 12.51 -8.38 16.89
N PRO A 22 11.98 -9.32 17.69
CA PRO A 22 10.53 -9.54 17.83
C PRO A 22 9.72 -8.32 18.28
N ASP A 23 10.30 -7.49 19.14
CA ASP A 23 9.64 -6.31 19.71
C ASP A 23 9.70 -5.07 18.81
N LEU A 24 10.46 -5.13 17.71
CA LEU A 24 10.57 -3.99 16.79
C LEU A 24 9.24 -3.81 16.05
N LYS A 25 8.66 -2.61 16.18
CA LYS A 25 7.48 -2.20 15.43
C LYS A 25 7.84 -1.92 13.98
N VAL A 26 7.16 -2.60 13.06
CA VAL A 26 7.39 -2.47 11.61
C VAL A 26 6.15 -1.94 10.91
N ILE A 27 6.35 -0.87 10.13
CA ILE A 27 5.35 -0.34 9.20
C ILE A 27 5.77 -0.74 7.78
N LEU A 28 5.02 -1.64 7.14
CA LEU A 28 5.40 -2.21 5.84
C LEU A 28 4.89 -1.36 4.67
N VAL A 29 5.81 -0.85 3.84
CA VAL A 29 5.48 -0.45 2.47
C VAL A 29 5.67 -1.65 1.53
N GLY A 30 4.71 -1.92 0.66
CA GLY A 30 4.76 -3.08 -0.24
C GLY A 30 3.90 -2.96 -1.49
N GLY A 31 3.55 -1.73 -1.89
CA GLY A 31 2.70 -1.49 -3.06
C GLY A 31 1.31 -2.13 -2.96
N MET A 32 0.71 -2.14 -1.77
CA MET A 32 -0.63 -2.71 -1.55
C MET A 32 -1.72 -1.81 -2.13
N ARG A 33 -2.66 -2.41 -2.90
CA ARG A 33 -3.83 -1.77 -3.54
C ARG A 33 -5.12 -2.48 -3.14
N SER A 34 -5.04 -3.68 -2.59
CA SER A 34 -6.18 -4.45 -2.09
C SER A 34 -6.25 -4.37 -0.56
N VAL A 35 -7.45 -4.21 -0.01
CA VAL A 35 -7.65 -4.25 1.45
C VAL A 35 -7.34 -5.63 1.99
N GLU A 36 -7.69 -6.68 1.25
CA GLU A 36 -7.47 -8.07 1.63
C GLU A 36 -5.98 -8.41 1.75
N VAL A 37 -5.14 -7.81 0.91
CA VAL A 37 -3.68 -7.99 1.03
C VAL A 37 -3.14 -7.23 2.23
N ALA A 38 -3.65 -6.03 2.50
CA ALA A 38 -3.25 -5.25 3.66
C ALA A 38 -3.63 -5.96 4.97
N GLU A 39 -4.85 -6.52 5.05
CA GLU A 39 -5.31 -7.31 6.20
C GLU A 39 -4.44 -8.57 6.40
N ARG A 40 -4.19 -9.33 5.33
CA ARG A 40 -3.29 -10.50 5.40
C ARG A 40 -1.90 -10.14 5.93
N VAL A 41 -1.33 -9.01 5.51
CA VAL A 41 -0.02 -8.54 5.99
C VAL A 41 -0.04 -8.30 7.51
N LEU A 42 -1.13 -7.75 8.04
CA LEU A 42 -1.29 -7.53 9.49
C LEU A 42 -1.43 -8.86 10.23
N GLU A 43 -2.21 -9.81 9.68
CA GLU A 43 -2.36 -11.16 10.23
C GLU A 43 -1.05 -11.95 10.25
N GLU A 44 -0.16 -11.71 9.28
CA GLU A 44 1.19 -12.31 9.22
C GLU A 44 2.18 -11.70 10.24
N GLY A 45 1.74 -10.75 11.08
CA GLY A 45 2.52 -10.24 12.22
C GLY A 45 3.21 -8.90 12.00
N ILE A 46 2.86 -8.17 10.94
CA ILE A 46 3.30 -6.78 10.71
C ILE A 46 2.39 -5.82 11.51
N ASP A 47 3.00 -4.82 12.16
CA ASP A 47 2.27 -3.94 13.08
C ASP A 47 1.40 -2.90 12.35
N ALA A 48 1.84 -2.43 11.18
CA ALA A 48 1.06 -1.54 10.35
C ALA A 48 1.45 -1.61 8.87
N VAL A 49 0.56 -1.15 8.00
CA VAL A 49 0.79 -1.02 6.56
C VAL A 49 0.90 0.44 6.14
N ALA A 50 1.86 0.74 5.27
CA ALA A 50 2.04 2.06 4.71
C ALA A 50 1.52 2.14 3.28
N PHE A 51 0.74 3.19 3.01
CA PHE A 51 0.28 3.55 1.67
C PHE A 51 0.90 4.89 1.25
N SER A 52 1.32 4.98 -0.01
CA SER A 52 1.80 6.23 -0.62
C SER A 52 0.95 6.54 -1.85
N ARG A 53 1.33 6.00 -3.02
CA ARG A 53 0.61 6.19 -4.30
C ARG A 53 -0.90 5.93 -4.23
N PRO A 54 -1.41 4.93 -3.47
CA PRO A 54 -2.86 4.76 -3.26
C PRO A 54 -3.55 5.98 -2.66
N LEU A 55 -2.96 6.61 -1.64
CA LEU A 55 -3.53 7.79 -0.98
C LEU A 55 -3.37 9.07 -1.82
N ILE A 56 -2.35 9.12 -2.69
CA ILE A 56 -2.21 10.21 -3.68
C ILE A 56 -3.33 10.12 -4.74
N ALA A 57 -3.66 8.91 -5.19
CA ALA A 57 -4.73 8.68 -6.17
C ALA A 57 -6.13 8.80 -5.55
N GLU A 58 -6.28 8.40 -4.30
CA GLU A 58 -7.56 8.29 -3.60
C GLU A 58 -7.40 8.59 -2.10
N PRO A 59 -7.41 9.87 -1.68
CA PRO A 59 -7.19 10.25 -0.28
C PRO A 59 -8.20 9.64 0.71
N GLN A 60 -9.42 9.38 0.24
CA GLN A 60 -10.51 8.78 1.00
C GLN A 60 -10.50 7.24 1.02
N LEU A 61 -9.48 6.58 0.46
CA LEU A 61 -9.42 5.12 0.33
C LEU A 61 -9.71 4.36 1.64
N PRO A 62 -9.13 4.73 2.82
CA PRO A 62 -9.44 4.02 4.06
C PRO A 62 -10.93 4.10 4.44
N LYS A 63 -11.55 5.28 4.29
CA LYS A 63 -12.98 5.46 4.56
C LYS A 63 -13.88 4.70 3.57
N ARG A 64 -13.40 4.48 2.34
CA ARG A 64 -14.12 3.70 1.33
C ARG A 64 -14.13 2.22 1.69
N TRP A 65 -12.97 1.69 2.06
CA TRP A 65 -12.83 0.32 2.57
C TRP A 65 -13.64 0.12 3.85
N GLU A 66 -13.56 1.03 4.81
CA GLU A 66 -14.35 0.98 6.06
C GLU A 66 -15.87 0.92 5.82
N LYS A 67 -16.35 1.53 4.72
CA LYS A 67 -17.77 1.51 4.32
C LYS A 67 -18.18 0.24 3.57
N GLY A 68 -17.28 -0.73 3.40
CA GLY A 68 -17.54 -2.02 2.76
C GLY A 68 -17.31 -2.06 1.25
N ASP A 69 -16.89 -0.96 0.61
CA ASP A 69 -16.44 -1.02 -0.78
C ASP A 69 -14.96 -1.43 -0.79
N HIS A 70 -14.72 -2.73 -0.89
CA HIS A 70 -13.38 -3.33 -0.88
C HIS A 70 -12.70 -3.35 -2.26
N SER A 71 -13.28 -2.70 -3.28
CA SER A 71 -12.63 -2.66 -4.58
C SER A 71 -11.23 -2.00 -4.49
N PRO A 72 -10.23 -2.49 -5.24
CA PRO A 72 -8.86 -2.03 -5.10
C PRO A 72 -8.70 -0.51 -5.28
N SER A 73 -7.62 0.03 -4.72
CA SER A 73 -7.22 1.41 -4.96
C SER A 73 -7.13 1.71 -6.46
N LYS A 74 -7.57 2.90 -6.85
CA LYS A 74 -7.50 3.38 -8.24
C LYS A 74 -6.07 3.53 -8.77
N CYS A 75 -5.04 3.49 -7.92
CA CYS A 75 -3.65 3.68 -8.33
C CYS A 75 -3.19 2.68 -9.43
N LEU A 76 -2.88 3.19 -10.62
CA LEU A 76 -2.43 2.39 -11.78
C LEU A 76 -0.96 1.93 -11.72
N SER A 77 -0.21 2.31 -10.66
CA SER A 77 1.24 2.07 -10.58
C SER A 77 2.07 2.65 -11.74
N CYS A 78 1.59 3.72 -12.40
CA CYS A 78 2.26 4.33 -13.55
C CYS A 78 3.46 5.24 -13.23
N ASN A 79 3.70 5.55 -11.94
CA ASN A 79 4.73 6.46 -11.44
C ASN A 79 4.63 7.94 -11.91
N LEU A 80 3.58 8.33 -12.63
CA LEU A 80 3.36 9.73 -13.06
C LEU A 80 3.10 10.72 -11.90
N CYS A 81 2.95 10.23 -10.67
CA CYS A 81 2.89 11.07 -9.49
C CYS A 81 4.25 11.61 -9.04
N PHE A 82 5.34 11.00 -9.51
CA PHE A 82 6.70 11.36 -9.14
C PHE A 82 7.32 12.26 -10.22
N THR A 83 7.36 13.56 -9.95
CA THR A 83 8.02 14.58 -10.77
C THR A 83 8.81 15.50 -9.86
N ILE A 84 9.93 16.04 -10.35
CA ILE A 84 10.80 16.96 -9.61
C ILE A 84 10.44 18.44 -9.86
N LYS A 85 9.57 18.72 -10.84
CA LYS A 85 9.25 20.07 -11.29
C LYS A 85 7.95 20.63 -10.70
N GLU A 86 7.08 19.75 -10.22
CA GLU A 86 5.72 20.09 -9.82
C GLU A 86 5.39 19.42 -8.49
N PRO A 87 4.39 19.93 -7.74
CA PRO A 87 3.88 19.24 -6.56
C PRO A 87 3.43 17.80 -6.86
N VAL A 88 3.52 16.95 -5.85
CA VAL A 88 3.06 15.56 -5.91
C VAL A 88 1.56 15.53 -6.14
N ALA A 89 1.12 14.87 -7.21
CA ALA A 89 -0.28 14.73 -7.59
C ALA A 89 -0.50 13.45 -8.41
N CYS A 90 -1.70 12.87 -8.39
CA CYS A 90 -2.01 11.75 -9.27
C CYS A 90 -2.28 12.24 -10.70
N ARG A 91 -1.44 11.85 -11.66
CA ARG A 91 -1.59 12.22 -13.09
C ARG A 91 -2.02 11.05 -13.98
N GLY A 92 -2.26 9.88 -13.40
CA GLY A 92 -2.59 8.66 -14.17
C GLY A 92 -4.07 8.36 -14.30
N LEU A 93 -4.92 8.93 -13.44
CA LEU A 93 -6.35 8.59 -13.38
C LEU A 93 -7.21 9.35 -14.41
N ASN A 94 -6.75 10.53 -14.81
CA ASN A 94 -7.33 11.35 -15.86
C ASN A 94 -6.14 11.93 -16.64
N PRO A 95 -5.49 11.12 -17.48
CA PRO A 95 -4.26 11.51 -18.16
C PRO A 95 -4.49 12.64 -19.17
#